data_AF-A0A4R1NN89-F1
#
_entry.id   AF-A0A4R1NN89-F1
#
_cell.length_a   1.000
_cell.length_b   1.000
_cell.length_c   1.000
_cell.angle_alpha   90.00
_cell.angle_beta   90.00
_cell.angle_gamma   90.00
#
_symmetry.space_group_name_H-M   'P 1'
#
loop_
_entity.id
_entity.type
_entity.pdbx_description
1 polymer ?
#
loop_
_entity_poly.entity_id
_entity_poly.type
_entity_poly.pdbx_seq_one_letter_code
_entity_poly.pdbx_strand_id
1 'polypeptide(L)'
;MLLALDSRWRRFNDPDYVSQSGKSFTGVFDIGYDAPDIWPHAVPREADASEVEVGDDKLSADLCRLDGTRFVHCVLPLAIKGSDEVFNFGPWAAVEAELFYAYVDVATGASEGFVGGIAFLMNDLPGFESDDPIACQLIPGAEGQRPRLTALDGPLKSAQSNGISFDQLLDIYAHTGNDVRPHLNG
;
A
#
# COMPACT_ATOMS: atom_id res chain seq x y z
N MET A 1 19.71 -20.01 3.66
CA MET A 1 18.77 -19.23 2.83
C MET A 1 19.54 -18.08 2.17
N LEU A 2 19.48 -17.90 0.85
CA LEU A 2 20.41 -17.04 0.10
C LEU A 2 20.35 -15.56 0.53
N LEU A 3 19.16 -15.02 0.86
CA LEU A 3 19.00 -13.63 1.31
C LEU A 3 19.75 -13.33 2.62
N ALA A 4 19.77 -14.27 3.56
CA ALA A 4 20.50 -14.11 4.82
C ALA A 4 22.04 -14.03 4.65
N LEU A 5 22.57 -14.32 3.45
CA LEU A 5 23.98 -14.13 3.11
C LEU A 5 24.25 -12.78 2.45
N ASP A 6 23.22 -12.04 2.02
CA ASP A 6 23.38 -10.70 1.48
C ASP A 6 23.74 -9.72 2.61
N SER A 7 24.90 -9.08 2.51
CA SER A 7 25.39 -8.14 3.51
C SER A 7 24.50 -6.90 3.61
N ARG A 8 23.85 -6.49 2.52
CA ARG A 8 22.90 -5.37 2.50
C ARG A 8 21.67 -5.73 3.32
N TRP A 9 21.15 -6.95 3.17
CA TRP A 9 20.00 -7.42 3.94
C TRP A 9 20.31 -7.46 5.43
N ARG A 10 21.49 -7.95 5.82
CA ARG A 10 21.91 -7.95 7.23
C ARG A 10 21.96 -6.54 7.82
N ARG A 11 22.61 -5.60 7.13
CA ARG A 11 22.71 -4.19 7.56
C ARG A 11 21.37 -3.51 7.63
N PHE A 12 20.49 -3.80 6.67
CA PHE A 12 19.14 -3.23 6.62
C PHE A 12 18.28 -3.63 7.82
N ASN A 13 18.55 -4.79 8.42
CA ASN A 13 17.83 -5.32 9.58
C ASN A 13 18.64 -5.25 10.89
N ASP A 14 19.81 -4.62 10.88
CA ASP A 14 20.68 -4.50 12.06
C ASP A 14 20.37 -3.18 12.78
N PRO A 15 19.75 -3.21 13.98
CA PRO A 15 19.39 -2.00 14.72
C PRO A 15 20.61 -1.20 15.18
N ASP A 16 21.79 -1.82 15.24
CA ASP A 16 23.04 -1.19 15.66
C ASP A 16 23.85 -0.67 14.47
N TYR A 17 23.45 -1.00 13.23
CA TYR A 17 24.14 -0.51 12.05
C TYR A 17 23.79 0.95 11.74
N VAL A 18 24.83 1.77 11.67
CA VAL A 18 24.75 3.17 11.24
C VAL A 18 25.62 3.35 10.00
N SER A 19 24.99 3.80 8.92
CA SER A 19 25.68 4.10 7.65
C SER A 19 26.66 5.27 7.80
N GLN A 20 27.56 5.45 6.82
CA GLN A 20 28.52 6.56 6.81
C GLN A 20 27.85 7.94 6.82
N SER A 21 26.61 8.05 6.33
CA SER A 21 25.83 9.29 6.37
C SER A 21 25.02 9.46 7.66
N GLY A 22 25.23 8.60 8.67
CA GLY A 22 24.54 8.66 9.96
C GLY A 22 23.09 8.12 9.95
N LYS A 23 22.62 7.53 8.84
CA LYS A 23 21.29 6.91 8.78
C LYS A 23 21.33 5.47 9.27
N SER A 24 20.30 5.03 9.97
CA SER A 24 20.03 3.65 10.35
C SER A 24 18.65 3.21 9.87
N PHE A 25 18.48 1.90 9.72
CA PHE A 25 17.23 1.26 9.31
C PHE A 25 17.01 0.03 10.17
N THR A 26 15.76 -0.24 10.55
CA THR A 26 15.40 -1.36 11.44
C THR A 26 14.59 -2.41 10.71
N GLY A 27 14.86 -2.61 9.42
CA GLY A 27 14.18 -3.56 8.56
C GLY A 27 13.15 -2.91 7.62
N VAL A 28 12.22 -3.75 7.18
CA VAL A 28 11.21 -3.44 6.16
C VAL A 28 10.22 -2.40 6.69
N PHE A 29 9.83 -1.46 5.83
CA PHE A 29 8.83 -0.45 6.14
C PHE A 29 7.86 -0.29 4.98
N ASP A 30 6.61 0.02 5.29
CA ASP A 30 5.52 0.09 4.32
C ASP A 30 5.49 1.43 3.57
N ILE A 31 4.88 1.44 2.38
CA ILE A 31 4.63 2.65 1.60
C ILE A 31 3.12 2.87 1.50
N GLY A 32 2.61 3.97 2.06
CA GLY A 32 1.22 4.39 1.95
C GLY A 32 1.02 5.54 0.97
N TYR A 33 -0.17 5.62 0.39
CA TYR A 33 -0.60 6.71 -0.49
C TYR A 33 -1.65 7.56 0.22
N ASP A 34 -1.47 8.88 0.20
CA ASP A 34 -2.37 9.81 0.90
C ASP A 34 -3.74 9.94 0.22
N ALA A 35 -3.82 9.65 -1.08
CA ALA A 35 -5.03 9.72 -1.90
C ALA A 35 -4.92 8.79 -3.13
N PRO A 36 -6.04 8.50 -3.84
CA PRO A 36 -5.98 7.97 -5.21
C PRO A 36 -5.22 8.95 -6.12
N ASP A 37 -4.51 8.45 -7.14
CA ASP A 37 -3.69 9.31 -8.02
C ASP A 37 -4.49 10.38 -8.78
N ILE A 38 -5.78 10.11 -8.99
CA ILE A 38 -6.70 11.01 -9.68
C ILE A 38 -7.28 12.12 -8.77
N TRP A 39 -6.98 12.13 -7.47
CA TRP A 39 -7.49 13.14 -6.54
C TRP A 39 -6.88 14.52 -6.84
N PRO A 40 -7.70 15.53 -7.22
CA PRO A 40 -7.17 16.81 -7.70
C PRO A 40 -7.02 17.88 -6.61
N HIS A 41 -7.49 17.60 -5.38
CA HIS A 41 -7.54 18.57 -4.28
C HIS A 41 -6.40 18.34 -3.29
N ALA A 42 -6.28 19.22 -2.29
CA ALA A 42 -5.34 19.00 -1.18
C ALA A 42 -5.66 17.69 -0.44
N VAL A 43 -4.65 17.04 0.13
CA VAL A 43 -4.84 15.88 0.99
C VAL A 43 -4.96 16.30 2.48
N PRO A 44 -5.60 15.51 3.35
CA PRO A 44 -5.82 15.90 4.76
C PRO A 44 -4.56 16.33 5.51
N ARG A 45 -3.43 15.66 5.27
CA ARG A 45 -2.13 16.01 5.87
C ARG A 45 -1.67 17.43 5.50
N GLU A 46 -1.88 17.84 4.25
CA GLU A 46 -1.48 19.18 3.78
C GLU A 46 -2.39 20.27 4.31
N ALA A 47 -3.66 19.94 4.55
CA ALA A 47 -4.67 20.83 5.10
C ALA A 47 -4.66 20.91 6.64
N ASP A 48 -3.80 20.14 7.31
CA ASP A 48 -3.80 19.93 8.77
C ASP A 48 -5.21 19.58 9.31
N ALA A 49 -5.89 18.69 8.58
CA ALA A 49 -7.26 18.30 8.83
C ALA A 49 -7.43 16.78 8.88
N SER A 50 -8.50 16.30 9.51
CA SER A 50 -8.87 14.88 9.50
C SER A 50 -9.50 14.43 8.18
N GLU A 51 -10.07 15.38 7.43
CA GLU A 51 -10.71 15.17 6.14
C GLU A 51 -10.68 16.45 5.31
N VAL A 52 -10.77 16.31 4.00
CA VAL A 52 -10.92 17.40 3.02
C VAL A 52 -12.24 17.20 2.30
N GLU A 53 -13.03 18.26 2.18
CA GLU A 53 -14.33 18.26 1.50
C GLU A 53 -14.39 19.46 0.54
N VAL A 54 -14.66 19.18 -0.74
CA VAL A 54 -14.75 20.18 -1.81
C VAL A 54 -16.00 19.89 -2.64
N GLY A 55 -17.09 20.60 -2.35
CA GLY A 55 -18.39 20.30 -2.97
C GLY A 55 -18.87 18.92 -2.53
N ASP A 56 -19.08 18.02 -3.49
CA ASP A 56 -19.50 16.63 -3.23
C ASP A 56 -18.30 15.68 -2.99
N ASP A 57 -17.09 16.13 -3.35
CA ASP A 57 -15.86 15.36 -3.20
C ASP A 57 -15.40 15.37 -1.75
N LYS A 58 -14.95 14.21 -1.27
CA LYS A 58 -14.50 14.04 0.10
C LYS A 58 -13.34 13.05 0.18
N LEU A 59 -12.34 13.37 0.99
CA LEU A 59 -11.20 12.50 1.27
C LEU A 59 -10.94 12.49 2.78
N SER A 60 -10.92 11.30 3.38
CA SER A 60 -10.48 11.05 4.75
C SER A 60 -9.30 10.07 4.77
N ALA A 61 -8.89 9.61 5.94
CA ALA A 61 -7.81 8.62 6.07
C ALA A 61 -8.09 7.27 5.39
N ASP A 62 -9.38 6.89 5.26
CA ASP A 62 -9.78 5.55 4.81
C ASP A 62 -10.81 5.54 3.68
N LEU A 63 -11.47 6.68 3.42
CA LEU A 63 -12.58 6.78 2.48
C LEU A 63 -12.39 7.98 1.56
N CYS A 64 -12.72 7.80 0.28
CA CYS A 64 -12.75 8.88 -0.68
C CYS A 64 -13.98 8.79 -1.59
N ARG A 65 -14.53 9.95 -1.94
CA ARG A 65 -15.53 10.14 -3.00
C ARG A 65 -15.03 11.23 -3.93
N LEU A 66 -15.03 10.95 -5.22
CA LEU A 66 -14.62 11.88 -6.27
C LEU A 66 -15.53 11.67 -7.49
N ASP A 67 -16.24 12.71 -7.92
CA ASP A 67 -17.13 12.67 -9.11
C ASP A 67 -18.09 11.45 -9.12
N GLY A 68 -18.61 11.09 -7.94
CA GLY A 68 -19.49 9.93 -7.77
C GLY A 68 -18.79 8.57 -7.78
N THR A 69 -17.48 8.51 -7.99
CA THR A 69 -16.66 7.30 -7.77
C THR A 69 -16.28 7.18 -6.29
N ARG A 70 -16.19 5.94 -5.79
CA ARG A 70 -15.98 5.63 -4.38
C ARG A 70 -14.68 4.86 -4.25
N PHE A 71 -13.88 5.23 -3.25
CA PHE A 71 -12.58 4.59 -3.03
C PHE A 71 -12.41 4.23 -1.57
N VAL A 72 -11.77 3.09 -1.35
CA VAL A 72 -11.40 2.59 -0.02
C VAL A 72 -9.89 2.45 0.05
N HIS A 73 -9.30 2.91 1.14
CA HIS A 73 -7.89 2.70 1.43
C HIS A 73 -7.66 1.25 1.87
N CYS A 74 -6.72 0.57 1.22
CA CYS A 74 -6.50 -0.86 1.34
C CYS A 74 -5.07 -1.17 1.80
N VAL A 75 -4.82 -2.44 2.11
CA VAL A 75 -3.48 -3.00 2.33
C VAL A 75 -3.17 -4.00 1.23
N LEU A 76 -2.01 -3.88 0.59
CA LEU A 76 -1.54 -4.79 -0.44
C LEU A 76 -0.20 -5.41 0.00
N PRO A 77 -0.20 -6.64 0.53
CA PRO A 77 1.00 -7.30 1.01
C PRO A 77 1.80 -7.95 -0.13
N LEU A 78 3.13 -7.85 -0.05
CA LEU A 78 4.12 -8.51 -0.88
C LEU A 78 5.16 -9.17 0.03
N ALA A 79 5.14 -10.51 0.08
CA ALA A 79 6.13 -11.26 0.84
C ALA A 79 7.54 -11.04 0.27
N ILE A 80 8.55 -10.98 1.14
CA ILE A 80 9.93 -10.87 0.69
C ILE A 80 10.50 -12.27 0.53
N LYS A 81 10.94 -12.59 -0.68
CA LYS A 81 11.53 -13.89 -1.01
C LYS A 81 12.72 -14.11 -0.11
N GLY A 82 12.53 -15.03 0.83
CA GLY A 82 13.61 -15.47 1.66
C GLY A 82 13.72 -14.85 3.05
N SER A 83 12.64 -14.26 3.52
CA SER A 83 12.43 -13.95 4.91
C SER A 83 10.97 -14.23 5.26
N ASP A 84 10.65 -14.11 6.54
CA ASP A 84 9.26 -14.10 7.02
C ASP A 84 8.67 -12.67 6.99
N GLU A 85 9.42 -11.70 6.44
CA GLU A 85 9.00 -10.31 6.35
C GLU A 85 8.04 -10.07 5.18
N VAL A 86 7.10 -9.15 5.38
CA VAL A 86 6.13 -8.73 4.37
C VAL A 86 6.20 -7.22 4.23
N PHE A 87 6.40 -6.76 3.01
CA PHE A 87 6.26 -5.36 2.65
C PHE A 87 4.81 -5.08 2.26
N ASN A 88 4.22 -3.97 2.71
CA ASN A 88 2.89 -3.56 2.32
C ASN A 88 2.90 -2.24 1.55
N PHE A 89 2.16 -2.21 0.45
CA PHE A 89 1.61 -0.96 -0.05
C PHE A 89 0.30 -0.64 0.69
N GLY A 90 0.04 0.64 0.92
CA GLY A 90 -1.26 1.16 1.32
C GLY A 90 -1.92 1.95 0.17
N PRO A 91 -2.46 1.27 -0.86
CA PRO A 91 -3.07 1.95 -2.00
C PRO A 91 -4.57 2.19 -1.79
N TRP A 92 -5.13 3.01 -2.68
CA TRP A 92 -6.55 3.21 -2.84
C TRP A 92 -7.12 2.28 -3.91
N ALA A 93 -8.36 1.83 -3.69
CA ALA A 93 -9.08 1.03 -4.65
C ALA A 93 -10.46 1.62 -4.94
N ALA A 94 -10.81 1.76 -6.22
CA ALA A 94 -12.14 2.14 -6.66
C ALA A 94 -13.09 0.96 -6.52
N VAL A 95 -14.29 1.22 -6.01
CA VAL A 95 -15.33 0.21 -5.75
C VAL A 95 -16.71 0.73 -6.14
N GLU A 96 -17.62 -0.20 -6.39
CA GLU A 96 -19.03 0.12 -6.56
C GLU A 96 -19.64 0.72 -5.28
N ALA A 97 -20.68 1.54 -5.45
CA ALA A 97 -21.33 2.27 -4.37
C ALA A 97 -21.79 1.34 -3.24
N GLU A 98 -22.43 0.24 -3.61
CA GLU A 98 -23.00 -0.74 -2.68
C GLU A 98 -21.90 -1.38 -1.82
N LEU A 99 -20.75 -1.70 -2.42
CA LEU A 99 -19.61 -2.25 -1.71
C LEU A 99 -18.98 -1.23 -0.76
N PHE A 100 -18.88 0.03 -1.20
CA PHE A 100 -18.39 1.13 -0.37
C PHE A 100 -19.25 1.33 0.88
N TYR A 101 -20.57 1.41 0.73
CA TYR A 101 -21.46 1.62 1.88
C TYR A 101 -21.51 0.40 2.80
N ALA A 102 -21.44 -0.82 2.26
CA ALA A 102 -21.29 -2.01 3.09
C ALA A 102 -20.01 -1.98 3.94
N TYR A 103 -18.90 -1.46 3.39
CA TYR A 103 -17.68 -1.25 4.16
C TYR A 103 -17.85 -0.19 5.27
N VAL A 104 -18.49 0.95 4.95
CA VAL A 104 -18.78 2.01 5.93
C VAL A 104 -19.67 1.50 7.06
N ASP A 105 -20.71 0.72 6.75
CA ASP A 105 -21.62 0.16 7.76
C ASP A 105 -20.86 -0.74 8.73
N VAL A 106 -19.90 -1.52 8.25
CA VAL A 106 -19.07 -2.38 9.10
C VAL A 106 -18.09 -1.56 9.92
N ALA A 107 -17.41 -0.59 9.31
CA ALA A 107 -16.47 0.30 10.01
C ALA A 107 -17.14 1.14 11.11
N THR A 108 -18.44 1.43 10.96
CA THR A 108 -19.23 2.20 11.93
C THR A 108 -20.04 1.33 12.90
N GLY A 109 -19.94 0.00 12.78
CA GLY A 109 -20.67 -0.95 13.64
C GLY A 109 -22.16 -1.09 13.33
N ALA A 110 -22.63 -0.56 12.19
CA ALA A 110 -24.00 -0.74 11.71
C ALA A 110 -24.23 -2.11 11.05
N SER A 111 -23.16 -2.82 10.66
CA SER A 111 -23.19 -4.18 10.13
C SER A 111 -22.05 -5.03 10.72
N GLU A 112 -22.26 -6.34 10.86
CA GLU A 112 -21.28 -7.26 11.44
C GLU A 112 -20.32 -7.87 10.41
N GLY A 113 -20.57 -7.68 9.12
CA GLY A 113 -19.83 -8.41 8.09
C GLY A 113 -19.63 -7.64 6.79
N PHE A 114 -18.37 -7.40 6.45
CA PHE A 114 -17.95 -7.01 5.11
C PHE A 114 -17.53 -8.28 4.37
N VAL A 115 -18.01 -8.50 3.16
CA VAL A 115 -17.69 -9.71 2.36
C VAL A 115 -16.60 -9.48 1.33
N GLY A 116 -16.25 -8.22 1.05
CA GLY A 116 -15.36 -7.86 -0.05
C GLY A 116 -16.05 -7.93 -1.41
N GLY A 117 -15.29 -7.68 -2.47
CA GLY A 117 -15.83 -7.60 -3.83
C GLY A 117 -14.77 -7.23 -4.85
N ILE A 118 -15.19 -6.99 -6.09
CA ILE A 118 -14.29 -6.51 -7.14
C ILE A 118 -13.96 -5.03 -6.87
N ALA A 119 -12.69 -4.69 -7.08
CA ALA A 119 -12.18 -3.34 -6.99
C ALA A 119 -11.12 -3.10 -8.07
N PHE A 120 -10.77 -1.84 -8.31
CA PHE A 120 -9.69 -1.45 -9.23
C PHE A 120 -8.63 -0.67 -8.47
N LEU A 121 -7.36 -1.00 -8.68
CA LEU A 121 -6.24 -0.29 -8.09
C LEU A 121 -6.16 1.14 -8.66
N MET A 122 -6.03 2.15 -7.79
CA MET A 122 -6.06 3.56 -8.16
C MET A 122 -4.79 4.34 -7.81
N ASN A 123 -3.70 3.61 -7.58
CA ASN A 123 -2.36 4.18 -7.47
C ASN A 123 -1.40 3.40 -8.35
N ASP A 124 -0.52 4.11 -9.03
CA ASP A 124 0.63 3.54 -9.73
C ASP A 124 1.62 2.99 -8.68
N LEU A 125 1.76 1.67 -8.67
CA LEU A 125 2.65 0.97 -7.75
C LEU A 125 4.01 0.76 -8.44
N PRO A 126 5.11 1.24 -7.84
CA PRO A 126 6.45 1.06 -8.40
C PRO A 126 6.77 -0.40 -8.75
N GLY A 127 7.15 -0.63 -10.01
CA GLY A 127 7.45 -1.96 -10.54
C GLY A 127 6.24 -2.77 -10.99
N PHE A 128 5.03 -2.19 -10.91
CA PHE A 128 3.76 -2.80 -11.32
C PHE A 128 2.85 -1.80 -12.06
N GLU A 129 3.42 -0.73 -12.59
CA GLU A 129 2.72 0.28 -13.38
C GLU A 129 2.08 -0.34 -14.63
N SER A 130 0.91 0.15 -15.00
CA SER A 130 0.11 -0.38 -16.10
C SER A 130 -0.69 0.74 -16.76
N ASP A 131 -0.75 0.73 -18.09
CA ASP A 131 -1.63 1.66 -18.84
C ASP A 131 -3.12 1.29 -18.69
N ASP A 132 -3.41 0.02 -18.37
CA ASP A 132 -4.75 -0.49 -18.13
C ASP A 132 -5.07 -0.60 -16.62
N PRO A 133 -6.32 -0.35 -16.18
CA PRO A 133 -6.73 -0.54 -14.79
C PRO A 133 -6.49 -1.97 -14.29
N ILE A 134 -5.80 -2.10 -13.15
CA ILE A 134 -5.54 -3.41 -12.55
C ILE A 134 -6.76 -3.81 -11.70
N ALA A 135 -7.46 -4.85 -12.15
CA ALA A 135 -8.58 -5.43 -11.44
C ALA A 135 -8.10 -6.28 -10.25
N CYS A 136 -8.78 -6.12 -9.13
CA CYS A 136 -8.43 -6.72 -7.85
C CYS A 136 -9.66 -7.33 -7.16
N GLN A 137 -9.41 -8.35 -6.34
CA GLN A 137 -10.31 -8.77 -5.29
C GLN A 137 -9.99 -7.96 -4.03
N LEU A 138 -10.99 -7.23 -3.54
CA LEU A 138 -11.01 -6.64 -2.21
C LEU A 138 -11.49 -7.70 -1.22
N ILE A 139 -10.71 -7.94 -0.17
CA ILE A 139 -10.94 -8.97 0.84
C ILE A 139 -11.05 -8.28 2.20
N PRO A 140 -12.00 -8.66 3.06
CA PRO A 140 -12.10 -8.10 4.41
C PRO A 140 -10.79 -8.23 5.19
N GLY A 141 -10.45 -7.18 5.94
CA GLY A 141 -9.39 -7.22 6.94
C GLY A 141 -9.83 -7.96 8.20
N ALA A 142 -8.91 -8.19 9.14
CA ALA A 142 -9.31 -8.54 10.50
C ALA A 142 -10.06 -7.37 11.15
N GLU A 143 -10.68 -7.62 12.32
CA GLU A 143 -11.39 -6.57 13.06
C GLU A 143 -10.51 -5.33 13.28
N GLY A 144 -11.02 -4.16 12.90
CA GLY A 144 -10.31 -2.88 12.99
C GLY A 144 -9.18 -2.69 11.96
N GLN A 145 -8.96 -3.63 11.04
CA GLN A 145 -7.96 -3.50 9.98
C GLN A 145 -8.59 -3.14 8.64
N ARG A 146 -7.84 -2.39 7.84
CA ARG A 146 -8.20 -2.09 6.44
C ARG A 146 -8.37 -3.37 5.61
N PRO A 147 -9.23 -3.36 4.59
CA PRO A 147 -9.37 -4.47 3.68
C PRO A 147 -8.08 -4.70 2.89
N ARG A 148 -7.87 -5.96 2.50
CA ARG A 148 -6.72 -6.38 1.71
C ARG A 148 -7.06 -6.39 0.23
N LEU A 149 -6.13 -5.92 -0.59
CA LEU A 149 -6.26 -5.93 -2.04
C LEU A 149 -5.41 -7.05 -2.64
N THR A 150 -6.02 -7.88 -3.50
CA THR A 150 -5.33 -8.94 -4.24
C THR A 150 -5.59 -8.77 -5.72
N ALA A 151 -4.57 -8.49 -6.52
CA ALA A 151 -4.68 -8.45 -7.97
C ALA A 151 -5.27 -9.76 -8.49
N LEU A 152 -6.07 -9.69 -9.57
CA LEU A 152 -6.64 -10.88 -10.18
C LEU A 152 -5.65 -11.59 -11.10
N ASP A 153 -4.80 -10.83 -11.80
CA ASP A 153 -3.86 -11.32 -12.78
C ASP A 153 -2.59 -10.45 -12.90
N GLY A 154 -1.77 -10.79 -13.90
CA GLY A 154 -0.60 -10.01 -14.28
C GLY A 154 0.61 -10.12 -13.34
N PRO A 155 1.58 -9.19 -13.50
CA PRO A 155 2.81 -9.15 -12.71
C PRO A 155 2.56 -8.94 -11.22
N LEU A 156 1.59 -8.09 -10.86
CA LEU A 156 1.25 -7.82 -9.45
C LEU A 156 0.70 -9.07 -8.76
N LYS A 157 -0.22 -9.80 -9.41
CA LYS A 157 -0.70 -11.11 -8.89
C LYS A 157 0.45 -12.08 -8.67
N SER A 158 1.37 -12.13 -9.63
CA SER A 158 2.54 -13.01 -9.58
C SER A 158 3.47 -12.65 -8.42
N ALA A 159 3.66 -11.37 -8.14
CA ALA A 159 4.44 -10.88 -7.01
C ALA A 159 3.74 -11.16 -5.67
N GLN A 160 2.42 -10.97 -5.57
CA GLN A 160 1.66 -11.32 -4.36
C GLN A 160 1.71 -12.82 -4.05
N SER A 161 1.76 -13.67 -5.07
CA SER A 161 1.75 -15.12 -4.91
C SER A 161 3.15 -15.69 -4.61
N ASN A 162 4.18 -15.14 -5.23
CA ASN A 162 5.55 -15.69 -5.17
C ASN A 162 6.51 -14.86 -4.31
N GLY A 163 6.09 -13.66 -3.87
CA GLY A 163 6.92 -12.65 -3.25
C GLY A 163 7.80 -11.87 -4.23
N ILE A 164 8.39 -10.80 -3.72
CA ILE A 164 9.38 -9.95 -4.40
C ILE A 164 10.79 -10.25 -3.88
N SER A 165 11.82 -10.04 -4.71
CA SER A 165 13.21 -10.10 -4.23
C SER A 165 13.54 -8.86 -3.38
N PHE A 166 14.64 -8.94 -2.64
CA PHE A 166 15.14 -7.76 -1.92
C PHE A 166 15.57 -6.63 -2.88
N ASP A 167 16.12 -6.95 -4.05
CA ASP A 167 16.45 -5.92 -5.04
C ASP A 167 15.20 -5.19 -5.55
N GLN A 168 14.09 -5.92 -5.79
CA GLN A 168 12.81 -5.30 -6.16
C GLN A 168 12.28 -4.39 -5.04
N LEU A 169 12.40 -4.80 -3.77
CA LEU A 169 12.01 -3.95 -2.64
C LEU A 169 12.83 -2.65 -2.61
N LEU A 170 14.14 -2.75 -2.82
CA LEU A 170 15.01 -1.58 -2.88
C LEU A 170 14.67 -0.65 -4.07
N ASP A 171 14.21 -1.21 -5.19
CA ASP A 171 13.71 -0.41 -6.32
C ASP A 171 12.44 0.34 -5.95
N ILE A 172 11.49 -0.32 -5.29
CA ILE A 172 10.26 0.32 -4.79
C ILE A 172 10.59 1.49 -3.86
N TYR A 173 11.51 1.29 -2.91
CA TYR A 173 11.93 2.37 -2.02
C TYR A 173 12.59 3.54 -2.78
N ALA A 174 13.44 3.26 -3.77
CA ALA A 174 14.05 4.31 -4.56
C ALA A 174 13.03 5.15 -5.34
N HIS A 175 12.04 4.51 -5.97
CA HIS A 175 10.99 5.19 -6.74
C HIS A 175 10.06 6.04 -5.86
N THR A 176 9.91 5.69 -4.58
CA THR A 176 9.08 6.43 -3.62
C THR A 176 9.85 7.52 -2.87
N GLY A 177 11.09 7.80 -3.28
CA GLY A 177 11.95 8.82 -2.64
C GLY A 177 12.65 8.35 -1.37
N ASN A 178 12.58 7.05 -1.06
CA ASN A 178 13.14 6.42 0.13
C ASN A 178 14.39 5.58 -0.18
N ASP A 179 15.20 5.96 -1.18
CA ASP A 179 16.35 5.14 -1.59
C ASP A 179 17.31 4.87 -0.43
N VAL A 180 17.32 3.61 0.02
CA VAL A 180 18.16 3.15 1.13
C VAL A 180 19.50 2.59 0.65
N ARG A 181 19.65 2.26 -0.64
CA ARG A 181 20.85 1.58 -1.17
C ARG A 181 22.16 2.30 -0.88
N PRO A 182 22.26 3.64 -1.04
CA PRO A 182 23.49 4.36 -0.72
C PRO A 182 23.97 4.16 0.72
N HIS A 183 23.05 3.80 1.62
CA HIS A 183 23.28 3.66 3.04
C HIS A 183 23.57 2.22 3.48
N LEU A 184 23.46 1.24 2.58
CA LEU A 184 23.75 -0.17 2.87
C LEU A 184 25.14 -0.62 2.39
N ASN A 185 25.86 0.28 1.71
CA ASN A 185 27.22 0.07 1.27
C ASN A 185 28.19 0.29 2.43
N GLY A 186 29.03 -0.70 2.67
CA GLY A 186 30.02 -0.76 3.74
C GLY A 186 30.92 -1.96 3.56
#